data_AF-A0A453IXQ5-F1
#
_entry.id   AF-A0A453IXQ5-F1
#
_cell.length_a   1.000
_cell.length_b   1.000
_cell.length_c   1.000
_cell.angle_alpha   90.00
_cell.angle_beta   90.00
_cell.angle_gamma   90.00
#
_symmetry.space_group_name_H-M   'P 1'
#
loop_
_entity.id
_entity.type
_entity.pdbx_description
1 polymer ?
#
loop_
_entity_poly.entity_id
_entity_poly.type
_entity_poly.pdbx_seq_one_letter_code
_entity_poly.pdbx_strand_id
1 'polypeptide(L)'
;PPQSLTALHALHPLRPQEAATAHPSIEHLATHAASFIQHPGSTAMAQGQAARATREAVPPVSRVAIIGGGISGLAAAKQMAAYDPVVFEATPSVGGVWKHCVYRTTRLQTPRPDYEFSDYSWKNRDDPSFPTHTEIVDYLEGYADEFDLWRYISFGSKVVDIKFLGGAEAGFTELWSGTGKAPLRGKPMWEVGIVTGDSNTVQYYKFEFVVMCTGKYGDVPRMPVFPPGKGPEVFKGTVMHSLDYCKLSEEETVELMRGKKVVVVGYKKSAIDLANECAQANQGEGGQACTMLVRTLHWVVPSYSIWGLPFFLFYSTRFSQLFYERPNQGLFRSLLCRLMSPLV
;
A
#
# COMPACT_ATOMS: atom_id res chain seq x y z
N PRO A 1 26.42 -1.98 29.69
CA PRO A 1 27.19 -0.76 30.05
C PRO A 1 28.19 -0.38 28.94
N PRO A 2 28.41 0.91 28.66
CA PRO A 2 27.74 2.12 29.19
C PRO A 2 26.71 2.69 28.17
N GLN A 3 25.54 3.21 28.59
CA GLN A 3 25.27 4.57 29.10
C GLN A 3 25.55 5.65 28.03
N SER A 4 24.78 6.71 27.80
CA SER A 4 23.58 7.33 28.37
C SER A 4 23.43 8.65 27.59
N LEU A 5 22.22 9.22 27.47
CA LEU A 5 21.96 10.64 27.77
C LEU A 5 20.52 11.02 27.44
N THR A 6 19.74 11.08 28.50
CA THR A 6 18.47 11.78 28.62
C THR A 6 18.77 13.25 28.91
N ALA A 7 18.08 14.18 28.25
CA ALA A 7 18.02 15.58 28.69
C ALA A 7 16.54 15.94 28.88
N LEU A 8 16.13 16.02 30.15
CA LEU A 8 14.92 16.71 30.61
C LEU A 8 15.20 18.21 30.60
N HIS A 9 14.25 19.00 30.11
CA HIS A 9 14.09 20.38 30.56
C HIS A 9 12.65 20.58 31.05
N ALA A 10 12.55 20.93 32.32
CA ALA A 10 11.32 21.30 33.01
C ALA A 10 11.03 22.79 32.80
N LEU A 11 9.77 23.14 32.56
CA LEU A 11 9.25 24.49 32.79
C LEU A 11 7.85 24.42 33.43
N HIS A 12 7.67 25.30 34.41
CA HIS A 12 6.54 25.42 35.34
C HIS A 12 5.23 25.91 34.66
N PRO A 13 4.06 25.73 35.32
CA PRO A 13 2.75 25.98 34.73
C PRO A 13 2.25 27.42 34.98
N LEU A 14 1.55 27.99 34.00
CA LEU A 14 0.71 29.18 34.17
C LEU A 14 -0.77 28.83 33.97
N ARG A 15 -1.60 29.34 34.88
CA ARG A 15 -3.06 29.17 34.97
C ARG A 15 -3.82 30.16 34.06
N PRO A 16 -5.14 29.93 33.83
CA PRO A 16 -5.88 30.42 32.67
C PRO A 16 -6.58 31.76 32.87
N GLN A 17 -6.93 32.41 31.77
CA GLN A 17 -7.98 33.44 31.71
C GLN A 17 -9.03 33.07 30.66
N GLU A 18 -10.28 33.31 31.04
CA GLU A 18 -11.55 33.03 30.37
C GLU A 18 -11.95 34.08 29.31
N ALA A 19 -13.12 33.84 28.69
CA ALA A 19 -13.97 34.73 27.88
C ALA A 19 -13.63 34.80 26.37
N ALA A 20 -14.57 34.81 25.42
CA ALA A 20 -16.02 34.62 25.44
C ALA A 20 -16.52 34.31 24.01
N THR A 21 -17.76 33.82 23.97
CA THR A 21 -18.74 33.60 22.90
C THR A 21 -18.81 34.60 21.74
N ALA A 22 -19.09 34.10 20.52
CA ALA A 22 -20.17 34.61 19.64
C ALA A 22 -20.34 33.75 18.34
N HIS A 23 -21.57 33.30 18.09
CA HIS A 23 -22.12 32.87 16.78
C HIS A 23 -22.75 34.09 16.06
N PRO A 24 -22.90 34.09 14.71
CA PRO A 24 -24.12 33.60 14.02
C PRO A 24 -23.80 32.76 12.74
N SER A 25 -24.63 31.81 12.27
CA SER A 25 -25.88 31.92 11.46
C SER A 25 -25.66 32.69 10.15
N ILE A 26 -26.04 32.32 8.91
CA ILE A 26 -27.02 31.40 8.32
C ILE A 26 -26.76 31.37 6.78
N GLU A 27 -27.16 30.28 6.11
CA GLU A 27 -27.61 30.07 4.70
C GLU A 27 -27.12 30.98 3.54
N HIS A 28 -26.69 30.42 2.40
CA HIS A 28 -27.60 30.00 1.30
C HIS A 28 -26.83 29.41 0.09
N LEU A 29 -27.53 28.50 -0.60
CA LEU A 29 -27.14 27.69 -1.75
C LEU A 29 -26.94 28.43 -3.09
N ALA A 30 -26.00 27.88 -3.87
CA ALA A 30 -26.02 27.55 -5.30
C ALA A 30 -26.99 28.27 -6.26
N THR A 31 -26.48 28.72 -7.41
CA THR A 31 -26.55 28.00 -8.71
C THR A 31 -26.04 28.92 -9.83
N HIS A 32 -25.03 28.49 -10.59
CA HIS A 32 -24.65 29.07 -11.88
C HIS A 32 -24.34 27.92 -12.85
N ALA A 33 -25.12 27.80 -13.92
CA ALA A 33 -24.79 27.01 -15.10
C ALA A 33 -25.57 27.57 -16.31
N ALA A 34 -24.85 28.19 -17.24
CA ALA A 34 -25.17 28.34 -18.66
C ALA A 34 -23.96 29.04 -19.32
N SER A 35 -23.05 28.28 -19.92
CA SER A 35 -22.89 28.12 -21.38
C SER A 35 -22.43 29.40 -22.10
N PHE A 36 -21.28 29.37 -22.77
CA PHE A 36 -21.14 29.85 -24.16
C PHE A 36 -19.82 29.37 -24.78
N ILE A 37 -19.94 28.71 -25.93
CA ILE A 37 -18.89 28.32 -26.87
C ILE A 37 -18.76 29.46 -27.89
N GLN A 38 -17.55 29.95 -28.16
CA GLN A 38 -17.20 30.63 -29.42
C GLN A 38 -15.78 30.27 -29.88
N HIS A 39 -15.65 30.16 -31.20
CA HIS A 39 -14.56 29.65 -32.03
C HIS A 39 -13.34 30.60 -32.17
N PRO A 40 -12.23 30.15 -32.81
CA PRO A 40 -10.88 30.68 -32.58
C PRO A 40 -10.47 31.78 -33.56
N GLY A 41 -9.53 32.63 -33.13
CA GLY A 41 -8.86 33.58 -34.00
C GLY A 41 -7.68 34.30 -33.35
N SER A 42 -6.54 34.21 -34.03
CA SER A 42 -5.38 35.12 -33.98
C SER A 42 -4.20 34.79 -33.06
N THR A 43 -3.07 34.67 -33.74
CA THR A 43 -1.68 34.53 -33.33
C THR A 43 -1.12 35.78 -32.66
N ALA A 44 -0.40 35.60 -31.55
CA ALA A 44 0.66 36.51 -31.11
C ALA A 44 1.71 35.73 -30.30
N MET A 45 2.98 35.82 -30.72
CA MET A 45 4.12 35.36 -29.94
C MET A 45 4.32 36.26 -28.72
N ALA A 46 4.42 35.65 -27.53
CA ALA A 46 4.95 36.30 -26.34
C ALA A 46 5.71 35.29 -25.47
N GLN A 47 6.73 35.81 -24.80
CA GLN A 47 7.87 35.13 -24.20
C GLN A 47 7.52 34.23 -23.00
N GLY A 48 8.41 33.26 -22.74
CA GLY A 48 8.29 32.27 -21.69
C GLY A 48 8.13 32.86 -20.28
N GLN A 49 7.02 32.48 -19.65
CA GLN A 49 6.86 32.47 -18.20
C GLN A 49 6.63 31.00 -17.80
N ALA A 50 7.41 30.52 -16.83
CA ALA A 50 7.18 29.23 -16.21
C ALA A 50 5.73 29.19 -15.69
N ALA A 51 4.94 28.21 -16.17
CA ALA A 51 3.55 28.04 -15.82
C ALA A 51 3.43 27.83 -14.30
N ARG A 52 3.04 28.89 -13.59
CA ARG A 52 2.66 28.82 -12.19
C ARG A 52 1.29 28.14 -12.17
N ALA A 53 1.27 26.85 -11.79
CA ALA A 53 0.06 26.05 -11.67
C ALA A 53 -1.02 26.84 -10.92
N THR A 54 -2.12 27.13 -11.60
CA THR A 54 -3.28 27.82 -11.04
C THR A 54 -3.91 26.89 -10.00
N ARG A 55 -3.87 27.32 -8.75
CA ARG A 55 -4.44 26.60 -7.60
C ARG A 55 -5.94 26.84 -7.55
N GLU A 56 -6.70 25.90 -8.09
CA GLU A 56 -8.15 25.91 -7.96
C GLU A 56 -8.54 25.07 -6.73
N ALA A 57 -9.06 25.72 -5.70
CA ALA A 57 -9.46 25.07 -4.45
C ALA A 57 -10.91 24.58 -4.58
N VAL A 58 -11.09 23.26 -4.67
CA VAL A 58 -12.40 22.60 -4.73
C VAL A 58 -12.98 22.49 -3.29
N PRO A 59 -14.28 22.77 -3.06
CA PRO A 59 -14.90 22.68 -1.73
C PRO A 59 -14.89 21.25 -1.15
N PRO A 60 -14.89 21.08 0.18
CA PRO A 60 -14.60 19.79 0.81
C PRO A 60 -15.86 18.91 0.84
N VAL A 61 -15.86 17.81 0.07
CA VAL A 61 -16.95 16.84 0.09
C VAL A 61 -16.63 15.62 0.96
N SER A 62 -15.34 15.31 1.16
CA SER A 62 -14.88 14.13 1.91
C SER A 62 -13.96 14.50 3.07
N ARG A 63 -14.11 13.82 4.21
CA ARG A 63 -13.32 14.06 5.43
C ARG A 63 -12.00 13.29 5.44
N VAL A 64 -11.89 12.21 4.67
CA VAL A 64 -10.80 11.25 4.76
C VAL A 64 -10.26 10.91 3.37
N ALA A 65 -8.99 11.18 3.14
CA ALA A 65 -8.28 10.65 1.97
C ALA A 65 -7.66 9.29 2.30
N ILE A 66 -7.82 8.32 1.42
CA ILE A 66 -7.16 7.02 1.47
C ILE A 66 -6.26 6.92 0.24
N ILE A 67 -4.99 6.57 0.43
CA ILE A 67 -4.00 6.59 -0.66
C ILE A 67 -3.65 5.16 -1.06
N GLY A 68 -4.17 4.72 -2.21
CA GLY A 68 -4.02 3.38 -2.77
C GLY A 68 -5.29 2.53 -2.63
N GLY A 69 -5.77 1.97 -3.72
CA GLY A 69 -6.91 1.05 -3.89
C GLY A 69 -6.50 -0.43 -3.90
N GLY A 70 -5.42 -0.79 -3.21
CA GLY A 70 -5.08 -2.18 -2.92
C GLY A 70 -5.90 -2.76 -1.77
N ILE A 71 -5.53 -3.95 -1.29
CA ILE A 71 -6.21 -4.66 -0.19
C ILE A 71 -6.40 -3.76 1.05
N SER A 72 -5.35 -3.06 1.46
CA SER A 72 -5.41 -2.15 2.62
C SER A 72 -6.34 -0.97 2.38
N GLY A 73 -6.41 -0.46 1.15
CA GLY A 73 -7.28 0.65 0.77
C GLY A 73 -8.75 0.26 0.80
N LEU A 74 -9.09 -0.91 0.25
CA LEU A 74 -10.46 -1.44 0.29
C LEU A 74 -10.93 -1.69 1.72
N ALA A 75 -10.08 -2.31 2.55
CA ALA A 75 -10.39 -2.50 3.97
C ALA A 75 -10.60 -1.16 4.70
N ALA A 76 -9.72 -0.17 4.45
CA ALA A 76 -9.84 1.14 5.04
C ALA A 76 -11.11 1.88 4.58
N ALA A 77 -11.45 1.81 3.30
CA ALA A 77 -12.63 2.44 2.72
C ALA A 77 -13.91 1.91 3.37
N LYS A 78 -14.02 0.58 3.52
CA LYS A 78 -15.15 -0.04 4.22
C LYS A 78 -15.28 0.44 5.67
N GLN A 79 -14.17 0.43 6.41
CA GLN A 79 -14.20 0.85 7.83
C GLN A 79 -14.47 2.35 7.99
N MET A 80 -14.11 3.16 6.99
CA MET A 80 -14.30 4.60 7.02
C MET A 80 -15.56 5.07 6.28
N ALA A 81 -16.42 4.18 5.78
CA ALA A 81 -17.59 4.52 4.96
C ALA A 81 -18.49 5.61 5.58
N ALA A 82 -18.67 5.62 6.91
CA ALA A 82 -19.45 6.64 7.63
C ALA A 82 -18.85 8.07 7.52
N TYR A 83 -17.59 8.19 7.10
CA TYR A 83 -16.87 9.44 6.91
C TYR A 83 -16.81 9.90 5.46
N ASP A 84 -17.47 9.18 4.55
CA ASP A 84 -17.47 9.42 3.11
C ASP A 84 -16.05 9.57 2.55
N PRO A 85 -15.21 8.51 2.63
CA PRO A 85 -13.79 8.60 2.27
C PRO A 85 -13.61 8.68 0.76
N VAL A 86 -12.52 9.27 0.31
CA VAL A 86 -12.07 9.17 -1.10
C VAL A 86 -10.78 8.38 -1.16
N VAL A 87 -10.81 7.27 -1.89
CA VAL A 87 -9.64 6.44 -2.21
C VAL A 87 -9.03 6.95 -3.50
N PHE A 88 -7.81 7.47 -3.44
CA PHE A 88 -7.03 7.83 -4.61
C PHE A 88 -6.18 6.64 -5.05
N GLU A 89 -6.51 6.05 -6.19
CA GLU A 89 -5.78 4.95 -6.81
C GLU A 89 -5.11 5.45 -8.09
N ALA A 90 -3.80 5.26 -8.18
CA ALA A 90 -3.00 5.78 -9.29
C ALA A 90 -3.27 5.04 -10.60
N THR A 91 -3.69 3.77 -10.53
CA THR A 91 -3.94 2.89 -11.66
C THR A 91 -5.43 2.84 -12.02
N PRO A 92 -5.84 2.25 -13.16
CA PRO A 92 -7.25 2.15 -13.54
C PRO A 92 -8.02 1.01 -12.84
N SER A 93 -7.40 0.31 -11.87
CA SER A 93 -8.00 -0.88 -11.25
C SER A 93 -7.57 -1.04 -9.79
N VAL A 94 -8.38 -1.76 -9.01
CA VAL A 94 -8.03 -2.18 -7.65
C VAL A 94 -7.01 -3.32 -7.65
N GLY A 95 -6.60 -3.76 -6.46
CA GLY A 95 -5.79 -4.97 -6.25
C GLY A 95 -4.32 -4.70 -5.96
N GLY A 96 -3.80 -3.53 -6.36
CA GLY A 96 -2.43 -3.10 -6.05
C GLY A 96 -1.39 -4.12 -6.51
N VAL A 97 -0.59 -4.65 -5.57
CA VAL A 97 0.48 -5.62 -5.87
C VAL A 97 -0.02 -6.88 -6.57
N TRP A 98 -1.28 -7.29 -6.36
CA TRP A 98 -1.85 -8.48 -6.99
C TRP A 98 -2.31 -8.26 -8.43
N LYS A 99 -2.35 -7.00 -8.88
CA LYS A 99 -2.62 -6.65 -10.27
C LYS A 99 -1.36 -6.24 -11.01
N HIS A 100 -0.49 -5.45 -10.36
CA HIS A 100 0.57 -4.70 -11.05
C HIS A 100 2.00 -5.18 -10.72
N CYS A 101 2.17 -6.01 -9.69
CA CYS A 101 3.50 -6.50 -9.26
C CYS A 101 3.54 -8.02 -9.20
N VAL A 102 3.06 -8.65 -10.26
CA VAL A 102 2.88 -10.11 -10.36
C VAL A 102 3.72 -10.69 -11.49
N TYR A 103 4.05 -11.96 -11.34
CA TYR A 103 4.61 -12.81 -12.39
C TYR A 103 3.53 -13.77 -12.86
N ARG A 104 3.77 -14.40 -14.01
CA ARG A 104 2.84 -15.40 -14.56
C ARG A 104 2.52 -16.51 -13.56
N THR A 105 3.55 -16.94 -12.84
CA THR A 105 3.46 -18.03 -11.86
C THR A 105 3.06 -17.56 -10.45
N THR A 106 2.86 -16.26 -10.24
CA THR A 106 2.53 -15.72 -8.92
C THR A 106 1.22 -16.28 -8.40
N ARG A 107 1.33 -16.94 -7.25
CA ARG A 107 0.24 -17.48 -6.45
C ARG A 107 0.39 -17.07 -5.00
N LEU A 108 -0.71 -17.11 -4.27
CA LEU A 108 -0.72 -16.99 -2.82
C LEU A 108 0.14 -18.11 -2.21
N GLN A 109 0.81 -17.84 -1.09
CA GLN A 109 1.61 -18.87 -0.39
C GLN A 109 0.92 -19.40 0.86
N THR A 110 -0.37 -19.08 1.02
CA THR A 110 -1.24 -19.45 2.13
C THR A 110 -2.57 -19.96 1.59
N PRO A 111 -3.25 -20.88 2.30
CA PRO A 111 -4.59 -21.29 1.92
C PRO A 111 -5.58 -20.12 1.85
N ARG A 112 -6.67 -20.28 1.09
CA ARG A 112 -7.76 -19.29 0.98
C ARG A 112 -8.30 -18.83 2.35
N PRO A 113 -8.62 -19.72 3.30
CA PRO A 113 -9.10 -19.33 4.63
C PRO A 113 -8.16 -18.39 5.43
N ASP A 114 -6.86 -18.46 5.17
CA ASP A 114 -5.87 -17.64 5.88
C ASP A 114 -5.72 -16.26 5.22
N TYR A 115 -6.32 -16.06 4.04
CA TYR A 115 -6.22 -14.85 3.24
C TYR A 115 -7.62 -14.38 2.79
N GLU A 116 -8.51 -14.21 3.76
CA GLU A 116 -9.83 -13.63 3.57
C GLU A 116 -10.08 -12.49 4.56
N PHE A 117 -10.87 -11.50 4.14
CA PHE A 117 -11.45 -10.53 5.05
C PHE A 117 -12.38 -11.25 6.03
N SER A 118 -12.39 -10.79 7.28
CA SER A 118 -13.14 -11.44 8.37
C SER A 118 -14.65 -11.53 8.13
N ASP A 119 -15.18 -10.72 7.23
CA ASP A 119 -16.60 -10.59 6.89
C ASP A 119 -16.89 -10.87 5.41
N TYR A 120 -15.94 -11.44 4.67
CA TYR A 120 -16.14 -11.82 3.28
C TYR A 120 -15.28 -13.03 2.92
N SER A 121 -15.90 -14.21 2.90
CA SER A 121 -15.20 -15.47 2.63
C SER A 121 -15.06 -15.77 1.14
N TRP A 122 -14.05 -16.56 0.79
CA TRP A 122 -13.91 -17.09 -0.57
C TRP A 122 -15.11 -17.96 -0.99
N LYS A 123 -15.55 -17.85 -2.24
CA LYS A 123 -16.61 -18.74 -2.78
C LYS A 123 -16.17 -20.20 -2.87
N ASN A 124 -14.90 -20.43 -3.25
CA ASN A 124 -14.25 -21.73 -3.34
C ASN A 124 -13.32 -21.99 -2.15
N ARG A 125 -13.79 -21.69 -0.93
CA ARG A 125 -12.98 -21.71 0.30
C ARG A 125 -12.27 -23.06 0.57
N ASP A 126 -12.90 -24.17 0.20
CA ASP A 126 -12.41 -25.52 0.45
C ASP A 126 -11.47 -26.05 -0.65
N ASP A 127 -11.23 -25.28 -1.70
CA ASP A 127 -10.27 -25.64 -2.75
C ASP A 127 -8.84 -25.65 -2.15
N PRO A 128 -8.14 -26.81 -2.19
CA PRO A 128 -6.82 -26.97 -1.59
C PRO A 128 -5.70 -26.31 -2.39
N SER A 129 -5.97 -25.83 -3.62
CA SER A 129 -4.99 -25.11 -4.43
C SER A 129 -4.66 -23.75 -3.83
N PHE A 130 -3.48 -23.23 -4.16
CA PHE A 130 -3.14 -21.85 -3.81
C PHE A 130 -3.67 -20.87 -4.88
N PRO A 131 -4.46 -19.85 -4.50
CA PRO A 131 -5.03 -18.87 -5.43
C PRO A 131 -3.98 -18.24 -6.34
N THR A 132 -4.31 -18.09 -7.63
CA THR A 132 -3.55 -17.21 -8.53
C THR A 132 -3.76 -15.74 -8.15
N HIS A 133 -2.88 -14.88 -8.66
CA HIS A 133 -3.07 -13.44 -8.52
C HIS A 133 -4.40 -12.96 -9.16
N THR A 134 -4.86 -13.59 -10.24
CA THR A 134 -6.15 -13.27 -10.87
C THR A 134 -7.32 -13.59 -9.94
N GLU A 135 -7.33 -14.77 -9.31
CA GLU A 135 -8.36 -15.13 -8.33
C GLU A 135 -8.39 -14.17 -7.14
N ILE A 136 -7.24 -13.64 -6.73
CA ILE A 136 -7.17 -12.61 -5.68
C ILE A 136 -7.76 -11.30 -6.15
N VAL A 137 -7.46 -10.85 -7.38
CA VAL A 137 -8.09 -9.64 -7.93
C VAL A 137 -9.61 -9.83 -8.00
N ASP A 138 -10.11 -10.95 -8.52
CA ASP A 138 -11.54 -11.25 -8.59
C ASP A 138 -12.20 -11.23 -7.20
N TYR A 139 -11.52 -11.76 -6.18
CA TYR A 139 -11.97 -11.71 -4.79
C TYR A 139 -12.05 -10.28 -4.25
N LEU A 140 -11.08 -9.43 -4.57
CA LEU A 140 -11.06 -8.02 -4.12
C LEU A 140 -12.09 -7.17 -4.86
N GLU A 141 -12.33 -7.43 -6.15
CA GLU A 141 -13.40 -6.81 -6.91
C GLU A 141 -14.77 -7.22 -6.33
N GLY A 142 -14.97 -8.50 -6.04
CA GLY A 142 -16.18 -8.99 -5.38
C GLY A 142 -16.40 -8.40 -3.98
N TYR A 143 -15.32 -8.14 -3.22
CA TYR A 143 -15.41 -7.42 -1.95
C TYR A 143 -15.84 -5.96 -2.14
N ALA A 144 -15.32 -5.29 -3.17
CA ALA A 144 -15.70 -3.92 -3.50
C ALA A 144 -17.16 -3.83 -3.96
N ASP A 145 -17.66 -4.82 -4.70
CA ASP A 145 -19.07 -4.94 -5.09
C ASP A 145 -19.98 -5.13 -3.87
N GLU A 146 -19.69 -6.14 -3.03
CA GLU A 146 -20.52 -6.52 -1.87
C GLU A 146 -20.74 -5.35 -0.90
N PHE A 147 -19.72 -4.51 -0.71
CA PHE A 147 -19.76 -3.39 0.23
C PHE A 147 -19.90 -2.02 -0.43
N ASP A 148 -20.24 -1.97 -1.72
CA ASP A 148 -20.46 -0.74 -2.49
C ASP A 148 -19.31 0.27 -2.32
N LEU A 149 -18.07 -0.23 -2.51
CA LEU A 149 -16.85 0.55 -2.29
C LEU A 149 -16.43 1.33 -3.54
N TRP A 150 -16.88 0.93 -4.72
CA TRP A 150 -16.50 1.56 -5.99
C TRP A 150 -16.77 3.06 -6.03
N ARG A 151 -17.87 3.50 -5.40
CA ARG A 151 -18.24 4.92 -5.30
C ARG A 151 -17.20 5.79 -4.58
N TYR A 152 -16.38 5.18 -3.72
CA TYR A 152 -15.34 5.88 -2.97
C TYR A 152 -14.02 5.97 -3.75
N ILE A 153 -13.87 5.23 -4.85
CA ILE A 153 -12.58 5.08 -5.53
C ILE A 153 -12.48 6.03 -6.72
N SER A 154 -11.44 6.88 -6.68
CA SER A 154 -11.02 7.71 -7.79
C SER A 154 -9.79 7.09 -8.44
N PHE A 155 -10.01 6.41 -9.58
CA PHE A 155 -8.95 5.80 -10.39
C PHE A 155 -8.16 6.83 -11.19
N GLY A 156 -6.97 6.42 -11.64
CA GLY A 156 -6.06 7.29 -12.39
C GLY A 156 -5.63 8.53 -11.60
N SER A 157 -5.80 8.54 -10.27
CA SER A 157 -5.53 9.68 -9.40
C SER A 157 -4.29 9.42 -8.57
N LYS A 158 -3.15 9.85 -9.09
CA LYS A 158 -1.85 9.68 -8.43
C LYS A 158 -1.62 10.78 -7.42
N VAL A 159 -1.51 10.43 -6.15
CA VAL A 159 -1.07 11.37 -5.11
C VAL A 159 0.44 11.60 -5.25
N VAL A 160 0.83 12.87 -5.36
CA VAL A 160 2.23 13.29 -5.57
C VAL A 160 2.78 14.14 -4.42
N ASP A 161 1.90 14.67 -3.56
CA ASP A 161 2.28 15.59 -2.49
C ASP A 161 1.28 15.49 -1.33
N ILE A 162 1.76 15.53 -0.09
CA ILE A 162 0.94 15.53 1.12
C ILE A 162 1.56 16.52 2.10
N LYS A 163 0.79 17.53 2.49
CA LYS A 163 1.23 18.61 3.39
C LYS A 163 0.34 18.66 4.62
N PHE A 164 0.96 18.64 5.79
CA PHE A 164 0.27 18.92 7.03
C PHE A 164 0.00 20.44 7.16
N LEU A 165 -1.25 20.81 7.43
CA LEU A 165 -1.71 22.19 7.56
C LEU A 165 -1.80 22.66 9.02
N GLY A 166 -1.60 21.78 10.00
CA GLY A 166 -1.66 22.14 11.43
C GLY A 166 -0.49 23.02 11.87
N GLY A 167 -0.76 23.97 12.76
CA GLY A 167 0.27 24.83 13.36
C GLY A 167 1.23 24.05 14.28
N ALA A 168 2.47 24.53 14.40
CA ALA A 168 3.55 23.91 15.18
C ALA A 168 3.22 23.68 16.67
N GLU A 169 2.19 24.35 17.21
CA GLU A 169 1.77 24.22 18.62
C GLU A 169 0.87 23.01 18.90
N ALA A 170 0.17 22.47 17.89
CA ALA A 170 -0.60 21.24 18.06
C ALA A 170 0.35 20.05 17.88
N GLY A 171 1.03 19.65 18.95
CA GLY A 171 1.88 18.47 18.93
C GLY A 171 1.13 17.29 18.34
N PHE A 172 1.69 16.63 17.32
CA PHE A 172 1.13 15.42 16.70
C PHE A 172 0.66 14.41 17.77
N THR A 173 1.39 14.30 18.88
CA THR A 173 1.05 13.47 20.03
C THR A 173 -0.27 13.84 20.71
N GLU A 174 -0.65 15.12 20.84
CA GLU A 174 -1.89 15.54 21.51
C GLU A 174 -3.15 15.30 20.66
N LEU A 175 -3.01 15.29 19.34
CA LEU A 175 -4.10 14.95 18.41
C LEU A 175 -4.43 13.45 18.42
N TRP A 176 -3.48 12.61 18.83
CA TRP A 176 -3.54 11.15 18.72
C TRP A 176 -3.39 10.40 20.05
N SER A 177 -3.36 11.09 21.21
CA SER A 177 -3.09 10.51 22.54
C SER A 177 -4.22 9.66 23.14
N GLY A 178 -5.20 9.19 22.36
CA GLY A 178 -6.26 8.30 22.84
C GLY A 178 -7.21 8.92 23.88
N THR A 179 -7.22 10.25 24.04
CA THR A 179 -8.06 10.98 25.01
C THR A 179 -9.54 11.08 24.60
N GLY A 180 -9.97 10.33 23.57
CA GLY A 180 -11.37 10.22 23.16
C GLY A 180 -11.98 11.43 22.47
N LYS A 181 -11.23 12.53 22.28
CA LYS A 181 -11.67 13.64 21.41
C LYS A 181 -11.33 13.26 19.98
N ALA A 182 -12.36 12.97 19.18
CA ALA A 182 -12.19 12.61 17.77
C ALA A 182 -11.30 13.64 17.05
N PRO A 183 -10.32 13.20 16.23
CA PRO A 183 -9.42 14.09 15.49
C PRO A 183 -10.15 14.89 14.41
N LEU A 184 -11.36 14.46 14.02
CA LEU A 184 -12.21 15.09 13.02
C LEU A 184 -12.92 16.32 13.62
N ARG A 185 -12.20 17.44 13.71
CA ARG A 185 -12.69 18.71 14.26
C ARG A 185 -13.52 19.53 13.25
N GLY A 186 -13.88 18.95 12.10
CA GLY A 186 -14.53 19.69 11.01
C GLY A 186 -13.59 20.67 10.31
N LYS A 187 -12.28 20.53 10.51
CA LYS A 187 -11.24 21.40 9.95
C LYS A 187 -10.22 20.57 9.18
N PRO A 188 -9.92 20.91 7.93
CA PRO A 188 -8.90 20.18 7.18
C PRO A 188 -7.52 20.40 7.81
N MET A 189 -6.82 19.29 8.02
CA MET A 189 -5.47 19.24 8.60
C MET A 189 -4.41 18.82 7.57
N TRP A 190 -4.86 18.39 6.39
CA TRP A 190 -4.00 17.89 5.33
C TRP A 190 -4.39 18.51 4.00
N GLU A 191 -3.40 18.85 3.19
CA GLU A 191 -3.53 19.20 1.78
C GLU A 191 -2.85 18.09 0.97
N VAL A 192 -3.58 17.50 0.02
CA VAL A 192 -3.16 16.36 -0.80
C VAL A 192 -3.15 16.80 -2.25
N GLY A 193 -1.97 16.72 -2.89
CA GLY A 193 -1.76 17.04 -4.30
C GLY A 193 -1.92 15.80 -5.17
N ILE A 194 -2.76 15.92 -6.19
CA ILE A 194 -3.21 14.81 -7.04
C ILE A 194 -2.96 15.16 -8.50
N VAL A 195 -2.44 14.19 -9.24
CA VAL A 195 -2.31 14.21 -10.69
C VAL A 195 -3.27 13.17 -11.26
N THR A 196 -4.20 13.60 -12.12
CA THR A 196 -5.19 12.71 -12.75
C THR A 196 -4.76 12.36 -14.17
N GLY A 197 -4.62 11.07 -14.46
CA GLY A 197 -4.16 10.56 -15.76
C GLY A 197 -2.81 11.15 -16.17
N ASP A 198 -2.69 11.55 -17.44
CA ASP A 198 -1.48 12.16 -18.01
C ASP A 198 -1.43 13.69 -17.84
N SER A 199 -2.26 14.25 -16.96
CA SER A 199 -2.25 15.68 -16.69
C SER A 199 -0.91 16.11 -16.09
N ASN A 200 -0.36 17.24 -16.55
CA ASN A 200 0.78 17.89 -15.90
C ASN A 200 0.35 18.85 -14.76
N THR A 201 -0.95 18.92 -14.47
CA THR A 201 -1.48 19.82 -13.44
C THR A 201 -1.72 19.07 -12.15
N VAL A 202 -1.21 19.61 -11.05
CA VAL A 202 -1.46 19.11 -9.70
C VAL A 202 -2.68 19.83 -9.12
N GLN A 203 -3.72 19.08 -8.82
CA GLN A 203 -4.91 19.57 -8.11
C GLN A 203 -4.75 19.31 -6.61
N TYR A 204 -5.11 20.29 -5.79
CA TYR A 204 -4.92 20.20 -4.34
C TYR A 204 -6.27 20.14 -3.62
N TYR A 205 -6.44 19.09 -2.82
CA TYR A 205 -7.64 18.83 -2.03
C TYR A 205 -7.30 18.84 -0.55
N LYS A 206 -8.27 19.22 0.27
CA LYS A 206 -8.10 19.36 1.71
C LYS A 206 -8.89 18.30 2.46
N PHE A 207 -8.23 17.63 3.41
CA PHE A 207 -8.80 16.52 4.18
C PHE A 207 -8.54 16.71 5.67
N GLU A 208 -9.42 16.17 6.51
CA GLU A 208 -9.21 16.12 7.96
C GLU A 208 -8.26 15.00 8.34
N PHE A 209 -8.30 13.89 7.59
CA PHE A 209 -7.47 12.72 7.84
C PHE A 209 -6.94 12.08 6.55
N VAL A 210 -5.77 11.46 6.64
CA VAL A 210 -5.14 10.72 5.54
C VAL A 210 -4.76 9.33 6.03
N VAL A 211 -5.18 8.30 5.29
CA VAL A 211 -4.82 6.90 5.52
C VAL A 211 -3.87 6.44 4.41
N MET A 212 -2.65 6.06 4.81
CA MET A 212 -1.64 5.58 3.87
C MET A 212 -1.85 4.10 3.57
N CYS A 213 -2.19 3.76 2.33
CA CYS A 213 -2.41 2.39 1.84
C CYS A 213 -1.55 2.05 0.62
N THR A 214 -0.42 2.74 0.43
CA THR A 214 0.50 2.58 -0.71
C THR A 214 1.27 1.26 -0.72
N GLY A 215 1.14 0.45 0.35
CA GLY A 215 1.88 -0.79 0.51
C GLY A 215 3.38 -0.60 0.76
N LYS A 216 4.07 -1.73 0.93
CA LYS A 216 5.52 -1.79 1.19
C LYS A 216 6.33 -2.13 -0.07
N TYR A 217 5.73 -2.84 -1.01
CA TYR A 217 6.35 -3.28 -2.25
C TYR A 217 5.98 -2.26 -3.33
N GLY A 218 6.60 -1.08 -3.26
CA GLY A 218 6.32 0.05 -4.16
C GLY A 218 7.32 0.14 -5.32
N ASP A 219 7.37 1.33 -5.93
CA ASP A 219 8.01 1.58 -7.23
C ASP A 219 9.54 1.72 -7.19
N VAL A 220 10.16 1.63 -6.01
CA VAL A 220 11.61 1.85 -5.86
C VAL A 220 12.31 0.52 -5.61
N PRO A 221 13.06 -0.01 -6.60
CA PRO A 221 13.78 -1.26 -6.44
C PRO A 221 14.96 -1.08 -5.47
N ARG A 222 15.17 -2.07 -4.60
CA ARG A 222 16.33 -2.07 -3.69
C ARG A 222 17.53 -2.71 -4.38
N MET A 223 18.28 -1.90 -5.11
CA MET A 223 19.49 -2.34 -5.81
C MET A 223 20.74 -2.25 -4.91
N PRO A 224 21.65 -3.24 -4.98
CA PRO A 224 22.96 -3.13 -4.33
C PRO A 224 23.80 -2.02 -4.98
N VAL A 225 24.57 -1.30 -4.16
CA VAL A 225 25.53 -0.29 -4.63
C VAL A 225 26.85 -0.97 -4.94
N PHE A 226 27.38 -0.72 -6.13
CA PHE A 226 28.67 -1.26 -6.58
C PHE A 226 29.71 -0.16 -6.69
N PRO A 227 31.00 -0.44 -6.40
CA PRO A 227 32.08 0.47 -6.75
C PRO A 227 32.14 0.71 -8.27
N PRO A 228 32.67 1.86 -8.72
CA PRO A 228 32.82 2.14 -10.15
C PRO A 228 33.58 1.03 -10.89
N GLY A 229 33.02 0.56 -12.01
CA GLY A 229 33.63 -0.47 -12.85
C GLY A 229 33.50 -1.89 -12.30
N LYS A 230 32.58 -2.11 -11.34
CA LYS A 230 32.35 -3.42 -10.71
C LYS A 230 30.87 -3.80 -10.60
N GLY A 231 29.96 -2.98 -11.11
CA GLY A 231 28.53 -3.23 -11.08
C GLY A 231 27.96 -3.74 -12.42
N PRO A 232 26.64 -3.59 -12.60
CA PRO A 232 25.95 -3.94 -13.84
C PRO A 232 26.56 -3.30 -15.10
N GLU A 233 27.22 -2.15 -14.98
CA GLU A 233 27.79 -1.38 -16.09
C GLU A 233 28.89 -2.11 -16.86
N VAL A 234 29.61 -3.06 -16.23
CA VAL A 234 30.63 -3.88 -16.92
C VAL A 234 30.08 -5.19 -17.45
N PHE A 235 28.84 -5.54 -17.10
CA PHE A 235 28.19 -6.75 -17.57
C PHE A 235 27.58 -6.52 -18.96
N LYS A 236 27.95 -7.38 -19.92
CA LYS A 236 27.48 -7.27 -21.32
C LYS A 236 26.08 -7.85 -21.55
N GLY A 237 25.51 -8.52 -20.55
CA GLY A 237 24.15 -9.06 -20.61
C GLY A 237 23.13 -8.12 -19.97
N THR A 238 21.87 -8.56 -19.94
CA THR A 238 20.79 -7.80 -19.33
C THR A 238 20.80 -7.96 -17.81
N VAL A 239 20.71 -6.84 -17.09
CA VAL A 239 20.46 -6.81 -15.64
C VAL A 239 19.10 -6.19 -15.40
N MET A 240 18.25 -6.85 -14.62
CA MET A 240 16.88 -6.43 -14.38
C MET A 240 16.47 -6.72 -12.93
N HIS A 241 15.79 -5.77 -12.28
CA HIS A 241 15.18 -6.01 -10.97
C HIS A 241 13.82 -6.70 -11.15
N SER A 242 13.39 -7.46 -10.15
CA SER A 242 12.11 -8.17 -10.15
C SER A 242 10.86 -7.26 -10.26
N LEU A 243 11.05 -5.95 -10.06
CA LEU A 243 10.03 -4.90 -10.20
C LEU A 243 9.91 -4.42 -11.65
N ASP A 244 10.97 -4.49 -12.44
CA ASP A 244 10.91 -4.18 -13.86
C ASP A 244 10.45 -5.40 -14.64
N TYR A 245 10.82 -6.59 -14.18
CA TYR A 245 10.36 -7.85 -14.74
C TYR A 245 8.83 -7.98 -14.72
N CYS A 246 8.15 -7.57 -13.64
CA CYS A 246 6.67 -7.68 -13.57
C CYS A 246 5.92 -6.72 -14.50
N LYS A 247 6.63 -5.81 -15.20
CA LYS A 247 6.05 -4.90 -16.20
C LYS A 247 6.07 -5.50 -17.60
N LEU A 248 6.77 -6.62 -17.79
CA LEU A 248 6.88 -7.30 -19.07
C LEU A 248 5.62 -8.13 -19.36
N SER A 249 5.29 -8.27 -20.64
CA SER A 249 4.29 -9.23 -21.10
C SER A 249 4.75 -10.67 -20.86
N GLU A 250 3.83 -11.63 -20.89
CA GLU A 250 4.17 -13.05 -20.77
C GLU A 250 5.17 -13.47 -21.85
N GLU A 251 4.99 -13.03 -23.08
CA GLU A 251 5.88 -13.32 -24.20
C GLU A 251 7.28 -12.74 -23.96
N GLU A 252 7.36 -11.49 -23.51
CA GLU A 252 8.63 -10.82 -23.20
C GLU A 252 9.39 -11.53 -22.07
N THR A 253 8.69 -11.99 -21.03
CA THR A 253 9.33 -12.75 -19.93
C THR A 253 9.94 -14.06 -20.41
N VAL A 254 9.23 -14.77 -21.30
CA VAL A 254 9.69 -16.04 -21.88
C VAL A 254 10.88 -15.79 -22.81
N GLU A 255 10.82 -14.79 -23.68
CA GLU A 255 11.92 -14.42 -24.57
C GLU A 255 13.18 -13.98 -23.81
N LEU A 256 12.99 -13.26 -22.70
CA LEU A 256 14.08 -12.82 -21.83
C LEU A 256 14.86 -13.98 -21.19
N MET A 257 14.24 -15.15 -21.03
CA MET A 257 14.84 -16.31 -20.34
C MET A 257 15.21 -17.47 -21.27
N ARG A 258 14.46 -17.66 -22.36
CA ARG A 258 14.61 -18.83 -23.25
C ARG A 258 16.00 -18.90 -23.87
N GLY A 259 16.66 -20.03 -23.71
CA GLY A 259 17.99 -20.30 -24.26
C GLY A 259 19.12 -19.48 -23.64
N LYS A 260 18.87 -18.79 -22.52
CA LYS A 260 19.84 -17.90 -21.87
C LYS A 260 20.27 -18.46 -20.51
N LYS A 261 21.54 -18.24 -20.17
CA LYS A 261 22.05 -18.53 -18.82
C LYS A 261 21.60 -17.42 -17.88
N VAL A 262 20.66 -17.73 -16.99
CA VAL A 262 20.05 -16.76 -16.08
C VAL A 262 20.64 -16.93 -14.68
N VAL A 263 20.97 -15.81 -14.05
CA VAL A 263 21.35 -15.75 -12.63
C VAL A 263 20.29 -14.96 -11.87
N VAL A 264 19.62 -15.61 -10.92
CA VAL A 264 18.66 -14.96 -10.02
C VAL A 264 19.36 -14.61 -8.72
N VAL A 265 19.43 -13.32 -8.38
CA VAL A 265 20.07 -12.85 -7.14
C VAL A 265 19.03 -12.71 -6.03
N GLY A 266 19.08 -13.61 -5.05
CA GLY A 266 18.16 -13.61 -3.90
C GLY A 266 17.58 -14.99 -3.60
N TYR A 267 16.97 -15.12 -2.41
CA TYR A 267 16.39 -16.37 -1.93
C TYR A 267 15.15 -16.11 -1.08
N LYS A 268 14.20 -15.39 -1.67
CA LYS A 268 12.86 -15.11 -1.12
C LYS A 268 11.83 -15.39 -2.20
N LYS A 269 10.55 -15.18 -1.87
CA LYS A 269 9.39 -15.46 -2.73
C LYS A 269 9.59 -15.07 -4.20
N SER A 270 9.85 -13.80 -4.49
CA SER A 270 10.07 -13.35 -5.88
C SER A 270 11.24 -14.05 -6.59
N ALA A 271 12.34 -14.31 -5.90
CA ALA A 271 13.48 -15.00 -6.51
C ALA A 271 13.15 -16.47 -6.82
N ILE A 272 12.35 -17.13 -5.99
CA ILE A 272 11.91 -18.51 -6.22
C ILE A 272 10.94 -18.57 -7.40
N ASP A 273 9.98 -17.64 -7.49
CA ASP A 273 9.04 -17.54 -8.62
C ASP A 273 9.79 -17.31 -9.94
N LEU A 274 10.75 -16.36 -9.98
CA LEU A 274 11.55 -16.09 -11.18
C LEU A 274 12.45 -17.26 -11.55
N ALA A 275 13.01 -17.98 -10.58
CA ALA A 275 13.79 -19.18 -10.86
C ALA A 275 12.92 -20.29 -11.46
N ASN A 276 11.68 -20.44 -10.99
CA ASN A 276 10.70 -21.36 -11.53
C ASN A 276 10.28 -20.97 -12.96
N GLU A 277 10.01 -19.70 -13.24
CA GLU A 277 9.71 -19.22 -14.60
C GLU A 277 10.88 -19.44 -15.56
N CYS A 278 12.11 -19.19 -15.11
CA CYS A 278 13.29 -19.47 -15.90
C CYS A 278 13.42 -20.97 -16.21
N ALA A 279 13.15 -21.83 -15.23
CA ALA A 279 13.17 -23.27 -15.44
C ALA A 279 12.09 -23.71 -16.43
N GLN A 280 10.89 -23.12 -16.36
CA GLN A 280 9.80 -23.37 -17.32
C GLN A 280 10.14 -22.90 -18.74
N ALA A 281 10.72 -21.71 -18.89
CA ALA A 281 11.09 -21.15 -20.19
C ALA A 281 12.23 -21.93 -20.88
N ASN A 282 13.04 -22.64 -20.10
CA ASN A 282 14.18 -23.45 -20.56
C ASN A 282 13.91 -24.96 -20.50
N GLN A 283 12.66 -25.41 -20.50
CA GLN A 283 12.34 -26.84 -20.63
C GLN A 283 12.72 -27.38 -22.01
N GLY A 284 13.22 -28.61 -22.05
CA GLY A 284 13.51 -29.34 -23.29
C GLY A 284 14.99 -29.37 -23.68
N GLU A 285 15.25 -29.95 -24.85
CA GLU A 285 16.61 -30.13 -25.38
C GLU A 285 17.23 -28.77 -25.73
N GLY A 286 18.43 -28.49 -25.20
CA GLY A 286 19.11 -27.19 -25.38
C GLY A 286 18.79 -26.11 -24.34
N GLY A 287 17.90 -26.41 -23.38
CA GLY A 287 17.61 -25.53 -22.25
C GLY A 287 18.84 -25.15 -21.43
N GLN A 288 18.92 -23.88 -21.00
CA GLN A 288 20.04 -23.39 -20.18
C GLN A 288 19.69 -23.43 -18.68
N ALA A 289 20.71 -23.64 -17.85
CA ALA A 289 20.55 -23.69 -16.41
C ALA A 289 20.23 -22.30 -15.80
N CYS A 290 19.34 -22.30 -14.81
CA CYS A 290 19.11 -21.17 -13.91
C CYS A 290 20.00 -21.31 -12.67
N THR A 291 20.79 -20.28 -12.35
CA THR A 291 21.63 -20.25 -11.14
C THR A 291 21.05 -19.28 -10.14
N MET A 292 20.77 -19.73 -8.92
CA MET A 292 20.37 -18.85 -7.82
C MET A 292 21.58 -18.44 -6.98
N LEU A 293 21.82 -17.13 -6.85
CA LEU A 293 22.84 -16.58 -5.96
C LEU A 293 22.21 -16.26 -4.60
N VAL A 294 22.58 -17.06 -3.59
CA VAL A 294 22.01 -16.98 -2.24
C VAL A 294 23.06 -16.51 -1.25
N ARG A 295 22.87 -15.31 -0.67
CA ARG A 295 23.75 -14.79 0.40
C ARG A 295 23.44 -15.39 1.76
N THR A 296 22.15 -15.51 2.08
CA THR A 296 21.68 -15.97 3.39
C THR A 296 20.55 -16.94 3.15
N LEU A 297 20.68 -18.14 3.71
CA LEU A 297 19.64 -19.16 3.62
C LEU A 297 18.42 -18.75 4.45
N HIS A 298 17.25 -19.03 3.92
CA HIS A 298 15.98 -18.87 4.60
C HIS A 298 15.29 -20.23 4.70
N TRP A 299 14.56 -20.46 5.78
CA TRP A 299 13.74 -21.65 5.91
C TRP A 299 12.63 -21.64 4.87
N VAL A 300 12.57 -22.71 4.07
CA VAL A 300 11.44 -22.98 3.19
C VAL A 300 10.47 -23.83 3.99
N VAL A 301 9.27 -23.30 4.23
CA VAL A 301 8.20 -24.03 4.88
C VAL A 301 7.36 -24.70 3.80
N PRO A 302 7.42 -26.04 3.68
CA PRO A 302 6.63 -26.75 2.69
C PRO A 302 5.14 -26.81 3.09
N SER A 303 4.28 -26.97 2.10
CA SER A 303 2.83 -27.07 2.25
C SER A 303 2.34 -28.53 2.34
N TYR A 304 2.97 -29.35 3.19
CA TYR A 304 2.55 -30.74 3.37
C TYR A 304 1.55 -30.90 4.53
N SER A 305 0.93 -32.08 4.61
CA SER A 305 0.05 -32.45 5.72
C SER A 305 0.76 -33.41 6.68
N ILE A 306 0.66 -33.16 7.99
CA ILE A 306 1.06 -34.08 9.06
C ILE A 306 -0.20 -34.79 9.54
N TRP A 307 -0.26 -36.11 9.40
CA TRP A 307 -1.40 -36.93 9.86
C TRP A 307 -2.76 -36.44 9.31
N GLY A 308 -2.80 -36.00 8.06
CA GLY A 308 -4.01 -35.47 7.42
C GLY A 308 -4.32 -34.01 7.76
N LEU A 309 -3.55 -33.36 8.64
CA LEU A 309 -3.72 -31.96 8.99
C LEU A 309 -2.68 -31.08 8.28
N PRO A 310 -3.07 -29.93 7.69
CA PRO A 310 -2.12 -29.00 7.09
C PRO A 310 -1.04 -28.55 8.07
N PHE A 311 0.23 -28.53 7.62
CA PHE A 311 1.37 -28.17 8.48
C PHE A 311 1.23 -26.80 9.17
N PHE A 312 0.56 -25.85 8.54
CA PHE A 312 0.38 -24.51 9.11
C PHE A 312 -0.41 -24.50 10.42
N LEU A 313 -1.29 -25.47 10.67
CA LEU A 313 -2.04 -25.58 11.93
C LEU A 313 -1.13 -25.83 13.14
N PHE A 314 0.07 -26.36 12.93
CA PHE A 314 1.03 -26.62 14.01
C PHE A 314 1.79 -25.36 14.45
N TYR A 315 1.84 -24.31 13.62
CA TYR A 315 2.57 -23.08 13.96
C TYR A 315 1.71 -21.81 13.92
N SER A 316 0.56 -21.83 13.24
CA SER A 316 -0.34 -20.68 13.05
C SER A 316 -1.64 -20.85 13.84
N THR A 317 -1.55 -21.24 15.12
CA THR A 317 -2.71 -21.30 16.04
C THR A 317 -2.42 -20.53 17.31
N ARG A 318 -3.46 -20.10 18.04
CA ARG A 318 -3.25 -19.48 19.37
C ARG A 318 -2.47 -20.39 20.31
N PHE A 319 -2.70 -21.70 20.22
CA PHE A 319 -2.01 -22.68 21.04
C PHE A 319 -0.51 -22.74 20.73
N SER A 320 -0.10 -22.75 19.45
CA SER A 320 1.32 -22.71 19.11
C SER A 320 2.00 -21.40 19.56
N GLN A 321 1.26 -20.28 19.50
CA GLN A 321 1.74 -18.98 19.98
C GLN A 321 1.91 -18.90 21.51
N LEU A 322 1.34 -19.85 22.27
CA LEU A 322 1.52 -19.94 23.73
C LEU A 322 2.99 -20.16 24.10
N PHE A 323 3.70 -20.93 23.28
CA PHE A 323 5.07 -21.39 23.55
C PHE A 323 6.14 -20.41 23.09
N TYR A 324 5.76 -19.33 22.41
CA TYR A 324 6.69 -18.28 22.01
C TYR A 324 6.93 -17.29 23.15
N GLU A 325 8.18 -17.17 23.58
CA GLU A 325 8.60 -16.10 24.48
C GLU A 325 8.47 -14.75 23.76
N ARG A 326 7.68 -13.84 24.34
CA ARG A 326 7.56 -12.48 23.82
C ARG A 326 8.65 -11.62 24.47
N PRO A 327 9.54 -10.99 23.68
CA PRO A 327 10.56 -10.12 24.25
C PRO A 327 9.90 -9.02 25.07
N ASN A 328 10.45 -8.74 26.27
CA ASN A 328 9.98 -7.74 27.22
C ASN A 328 8.62 -8.03 27.91
N GLN A 329 8.15 -9.28 27.95
CA GLN A 329 7.01 -9.67 28.79
C GLN A 329 7.44 -10.41 30.05
N GLY A 330 7.15 -9.85 31.22
CA GLY A 330 7.31 -10.55 32.50
C GLY A 330 6.30 -11.69 32.66
N LEU A 331 6.63 -12.66 33.53
CA LEU A 331 5.82 -13.86 33.82
C LEU A 331 4.33 -13.56 34.04
N PHE A 332 4.02 -12.56 34.85
CA PHE A 332 2.63 -12.17 35.18
C PHE A 332 1.87 -11.64 33.96
N ARG A 333 2.52 -10.80 33.14
CA ARG A 333 1.91 -10.25 31.91
C ARG A 333 1.69 -11.34 30.87
N SER A 334 2.62 -12.28 30.76
CA SER A 334 2.48 -13.46 29.90
C SER A 334 1.25 -14.29 30.32
N LEU A 335 1.10 -14.58 31.62
CA LEU A 335 -0.04 -15.34 32.15
C LEU A 335 -1.38 -14.61 31.91
N LEU A 336 -1.44 -13.31 32.20
CA LEU A 336 -2.65 -12.50 32.01
C LEU A 336 -3.04 -12.40 30.53
N CYS A 337 -2.08 -12.16 29.63
CA CYS A 337 -2.34 -12.15 28.19
C CYS A 337 -2.86 -13.50 27.70
N ARG A 338 -2.38 -14.62 28.25
CA ARG A 338 -2.86 -15.96 27.90
C ARG A 338 -4.30 -16.21 28.36
N LEU A 339 -4.66 -15.77 29.57
CA LEU A 339 -6.03 -15.87 30.11
C LEU A 339 -7.03 -14.96 29.39
N MET A 340 -6.59 -13.77 28.97
CA MET A 340 -7.44 -12.73 28.40
C MET A 340 -7.43 -12.69 26.87
N SER A 341 -6.65 -13.54 26.21
CA SER A 341 -6.70 -13.67 24.76
C SER A 341 -8.01 -14.35 24.39
N PRO A 342 -8.93 -13.70 23.66
CA PRO A 342 -10.20 -14.31 23.28
C PRO A 342 -9.91 -15.60 22.53
N LEU A 343 -10.58 -16.71 22.86
CA LEU A 343 -10.46 -17.99 22.14
C LEU A 343 -11.34 -17.92 20.87
N VAL A 344 -10.90 -17.19 19.85
CA VAL A 344 -11.56 -17.16 18.52
C VAL A 344 -10.53 -17.27 17.44
#